data_AF-A0A5N0DNN2-F1
#
_entry.id   AF-A0A5N0DNN2-F1
#
_cell.length_a   1.000
_cell.length_b   1.000
_cell.length_c   1.000
_cell.angle_alpha   90.00
_cell.angle_beta   90.00
_cell.angle_gamma   90.00
#
_symmetry.space_group_name_H-M   'P 1'
#
loop_
_entity.id
_entity.type
_entity.pdbx_description
1 polymer ?
#
loop_
_entity_poly.entity_id
_entity_poly.type
_entity_poly.pdbx_seq_one_letter_code
_entity_poly.pdbx_strand_id
1 'polypeptide(L)'
;MTIIEMDGIEWRPRTALSALRSLELLSMRLREQSDYRAVFIDVYIVVTRKVVDVIHASDFGGFVDPEWISELTGRFAEEAMIATKSSLEGRLVDSIAWRYATQKLCQPYQGALLGINAHINVDLGRVVYDYLARNRDEIDSGRLHRYRHDYMHVNAILKPCVSECLELLIWHHGCTVAKNWSRIPMGKIFLANVVMRMLKCWRNHVWNEIMSLWSASGECERKDILNRMDRRSARLAKLICSNRPANAPRWSSST
;
A
#
# COMPACT_ATOMS: atom_id res chain seq x y z
N MET A 1 -15.82 6.65 -22.27
CA MET A 1 -15.14 6.66 -20.96
C MET A 1 -15.78 7.77 -20.16
N THR A 2 -16.44 7.47 -19.06
CA THR A 2 -16.96 8.51 -18.16
C THR A 2 -15.78 9.19 -17.49
N ILE A 3 -15.71 10.52 -17.57
CA ILE A 3 -14.68 11.29 -16.88
C ILE A 3 -15.01 11.23 -15.40
N ILE A 4 -14.13 10.65 -14.59
CA ILE A 4 -14.32 10.64 -13.15
C ILE A 4 -13.91 12.03 -12.63
N GLU A 5 -14.82 12.72 -11.97
CA GLU A 5 -14.57 14.05 -11.40
C GLU A 5 -13.56 13.94 -10.25
N MET A 6 -12.49 14.73 -10.32
CA MET A 6 -11.34 14.66 -9.40
C MET A 6 -11.20 15.93 -8.55
N ASP A 7 -12.17 16.84 -8.63
CA ASP A 7 -12.16 18.12 -7.93
C ASP A 7 -12.28 17.93 -6.42
N GLY A 8 -11.56 18.77 -5.67
CA GLY A 8 -11.53 18.73 -4.21
C GLY A 8 -10.64 17.65 -3.59
N ILE A 9 -10.05 16.73 -4.38
CA ILE A 9 -9.09 15.74 -3.87
C ILE A 9 -7.73 16.41 -3.63
N GLU A 10 -7.27 16.41 -2.38
CA GLU A 10 -5.89 16.79 -2.06
C GLU A 10 -4.94 15.64 -2.42
N TRP A 11 -4.30 15.74 -3.59
CA TRP A 11 -3.42 14.69 -4.14
C TRP A 11 -2.08 14.52 -3.41
N ARG A 12 -1.70 15.47 -2.55
CA ARG A 12 -0.42 15.48 -1.84
C ARG A 12 -0.59 15.66 -0.33
N PRO A 13 -1.36 14.78 0.34
CA PRO A 13 -1.61 14.90 1.75
C PRO A 13 -0.30 14.81 2.54
N ARG A 14 -0.23 15.58 3.62
CA ARG A 14 0.96 15.64 4.49
C ARG A 14 0.75 15.04 5.86
N THR A 15 -0.48 14.63 6.19
CA THR A 15 -0.82 13.99 7.47
C THR A 15 -1.69 12.76 7.24
N ALA A 16 -1.81 11.89 8.24
CA ALA A 16 -2.71 10.75 8.17
C ALA A 16 -4.18 11.18 8.00
N LEU A 17 -4.59 12.29 8.63
CA LEU A 17 -5.96 12.79 8.55
C LEU A 17 -6.29 13.36 7.16
N SER A 18 -5.39 14.17 6.59
CA SER A 18 -5.57 14.68 5.22
C SER A 18 -5.56 13.53 4.20
N ALA A 19 -4.70 12.53 4.39
CA ALA A 19 -4.69 11.33 3.56
C ALA A 19 -6.01 10.57 3.63
N LEU A 20 -6.56 10.35 4.83
CA LEU A 20 -7.83 9.66 5.00
C LEU A 20 -8.95 10.35 4.21
N ARG A 21 -9.08 11.67 4.36
CA ARG A 21 -10.10 12.47 3.66
C ARG A 21 -9.96 12.37 2.13
N SER A 22 -8.75 12.51 1.61
CA SER A 22 -8.49 12.39 0.17
C SER A 22 -8.77 11.00 -0.37
N LEU A 23 -8.37 9.96 0.37
CA LEU A 23 -8.62 8.57 -0.01
C LEU A 23 -10.11 8.24 -0.01
N GLU A 24 -10.86 8.68 1.01
CA GLU A 24 -12.32 8.50 1.09
C GLU A 24 -13.04 9.18 -0.08
N LEU A 25 -12.66 10.41 -0.42
CA LEU A 25 -13.21 11.12 -1.56
C LEU A 25 -12.86 10.41 -2.88
N LEU A 26 -11.60 10.00 -3.07
CA LEU A 26 -11.16 9.25 -4.25
C LEU A 26 -11.91 7.91 -4.38
N SER A 27 -12.02 7.14 -3.30
CA SER A 27 -12.78 5.88 -3.26
C SER A 27 -14.23 6.09 -3.66
N MET A 28 -14.89 7.11 -3.09
CA MET A 28 -16.28 7.42 -3.39
C MET A 28 -16.48 7.64 -4.90
N ARG A 29 -15.66 8.49 -5.51
CA ARG A 29 -15.72 8.79 -6.96
C ARG A 29 -15.44 7.56 -7.82
N LEU A 30 -14.47 6.73 -7.44
CA LEU A 30 -14.17 5.48 -8.13
C LEU A 30 -15.34 4.49 -8.04
N ARG A 31 -15.97 4.35 -6.86
CA ARG A 31 -17.11 3.45 -6.64
C ARG A 31 -18.36 3.89 -7.38
N GLU A 32 -18.65 5.18 -7.44
CA GLU A 32 -19.76 5.74 -8.24
C GLU A 32 -19.66 5.33 -9.72
N GLN A 33 -18.45 5.13 -10.23
CA GLN A 33 -18.18 4.70 -11.59
C GLN A 33 -17.93 3.18 -11.72
N SER A 34 -18.12 2.42 -10.64
CA SER A 34 -17.80 0.99 -10.57
C SER A 34 -16.36 0.67 -11.03
N ASP A 35 -15.43 1.56 -10.71
CA ASP A 35 -14.03 1.45 -11.10
C ASP A 35 -13.27 0.48 -10.19
N TYR A 36 -12.61 -0.51 -10.80
CA TYR A 36 -11.88 -1.56 -10.07
C TYR A 36 -10.70 -1.03 -9.25
N ARG A 37 -10.19 0.18 -9.55
CA ARG A 37 -9.11 0.81 -8.76
C ARG A 37 -9.59 1.17 -7.35
N ALA A 38 -10.90 1.26 -7.12
CA ALA A 38 -11.48 1.44 -5.78
C ALA A 38 -11.06 0.32 -4.81
N VAL A 39 -10.86 -0.91 -5.31
CA VAL A 39 -10.60 -2.09 -4.47
C VAL A 39 -9.41 -1.90 -3.53
N PHE A 40 -8.27 -1.45 -4.05
CA PHE A 40 -7.09 -1.22 -3.22
C PHE A 40 -7.25 0.03 -2.35
N ILE A 41 -7.81 1.11 -2.90
CA ILE A 41 -8.01 2.37 -2.16
C ILE A 41 -8.89 2.13 -0.93
N ASP A 42 -9.97 1.34 -1.06
CA ASP A 42 -10.85 0.95 0.04
C ASP A 42 -10.12 0.17 1.14
N VAL A 43 -9.30 -0.80 0.76
CA VAL A 43 -8.46 -1.55 1.71
C VAL A 43 -7.48 -0.63 2.42
N TYR A 44 -6.95 0.37 1.72
CA TYR A 44 -6.00 1.31 2.28
C TYR A 44 -6.66 2.34 3.21
N ILE A 45 -7.90 2.75 2.93
CA ILE A 45 -8.71 3.59 3.83
C ILE A 45 -8.86 2.92 5.20
N VAL A 46 -9.17 1.62 5.25
CA VAL A 46 -9.31 0.88 6.51
C VAL A 46 -8.06 1.04 7.38
N VAL A 47 -6.87 0.81 6.80
CA VAL A 47 -5.60 0.94 7.51
C VAL A 47 -5.33 2.39 7.92
N THR A 48 -5.55 3.33 7.01
CA THR A 48 -5.29 4.76 7.24
C THR A 48 -6.18 5.32 8.33
N ARG A 49 -7.47 4.97 8.34
CA ARG A 49 -8.41 5.30 9.42
C ARG A 49 -7.93 4.77 10.75
N LYS A 50 -7.48 3.51 10.79
CA LYS A 50 -6.97 2.92 12.02
C LYS A 50 -5.72 3.64 12.52
N VAL A 51 -4.82 4.06 11.63
CA VAL A 51 -3.67 4.91 12.00
C VAL A 51 -4.16 6.23 12.60
N VAL A 52 -5.11 6.92 11.96
CA VAL A 52 -5.70 8.17 12.48
C VAL A 52 -6.28 7.96 13.88
N ASP A 53 -7.03 6.89 14.12
CA ASP A 53 -7.62 6.61 15.44
C ASP A 53 -6.53 6.41 16.51
N VAL A 54 -5.48 5.65 16.16
CA VAL A 54 -4.39 5.27 17.08
C VAL A 54 -3.53 6.48 17.45
N ILE A 55 -3.17 7.34 16.48
CA ILE A 55 -2.36 8.54 16.76
C ILE A 55 -3.12 9.60 17.57
N HIS A 56 -4.45 9.55 17.65
CA HIS A 56 -5.25 10.45 18.50
C HIS A 56 -5.65 9.81 19.83
N ALA A 57 -5.28 8.55 20.08
CA ALA A 57 -5.47 7.91 21.37
C ALA A 57 -4.58 8.56 22.44
N SER A 58 -4.96 8.45 23.71
CA SER A 58 -4.25 9.10 24.83
C SER A 58 -2.78 8.65 25.00
N ASP A 59 -2.46 7.42 24.60
CA ASP A 59 -1.12 6.84 24.61
C ASP A 59 -0.47 6.82 23.21
N PHE A 60 -1.07 7.51 22.24
CA PHE A 60 -0.73 7.42 20.82
C PHE A 60 -0.71 5.98 20.29
N GLY A 61 -1.46 5.09 20.95
CA GLY A 61 -1.48 3.65 20.72
C GLY A 61 -0.11 2.98 20.79
N GLY A 62 0.81 3.53 21.59
CA GLY A 62 2.16 3.02 21.80
C GLY A 62 3.20 3.50 20.79
N PHE A 63 2.87 4.46 19.93
CA PHE A 63 3.89 5.14 19.11
C PHE A 63 4.76 6.07 19.95
N VAL A 64 6.03 6.13 19.59
CA VAL A 64 7.03 6.97 20.26
C VAL A 64 7.16 8.33 19.57
N ASP A 65 7.07 8.36 18.24
CA ASP A 65 7.11 9.54 17.38
C ASP A 65 5.83 9.56 16.49
N PRO A 66 4.62 9.82 17.06
CA PRO A 66 3.35 9.75 16.32
C PRO A 66 3.22 10.76 15.18
N GLU A 67 3.85 11.94 15.30
CA GLU A 67 3.90 12.94 14.23
C GLU A 67 4.64 12.41 13.00
N TRP A 68 5.72 11.66 13.21
CA TRP A 68 6.46 11.01 12.13
C TRP A 68 5.58 9.98 11.41
N ILE A 69 4.81 9.17 12.14
CA ILE A 69 3.85 8.23 11.55
C ILE A 69 2.75 8.96 10.77
N SER A 70 2.25 10.09 11.28
CA SER A 70 1.25 10.89 10.58
C SER A 70 1.79 11.45 9.27
N GLU A 71 2.98 12.05 9.28
CA GLU A 71 3.61 12.58 8.07
C GLU A 71 3.92 11.48 7.06
N LEU A 72 4.49 10.38 7.55
CA LEU A 72 4.80 9.22 6.72
C LEU A 72 3.54 8.68 6.05
N THR A 73 2.43 8.57 6.77
CA THR A 73 1.14 8.12 6.23
C THR A 73 0.63 9.05 5.13
N GLY A 74 0.78 10.37 5.30
CA GLY A 74 0.44 11.36 4.27
C GLY A 74 1.22 11.14 2.98
N ARG A 75 2.56 11.11 3.07
CA ARG A 75 3.43 10.90 1.91
C ARG A 75 3.24 9.52 1.28
N PHE A 76 2.96 8.51 2.09
CA PHE A 76 2.67 7.17 1.61
C PHE A 76 1.39 7.15 0.78
N ALA A 77 0.34 7.86 1.22
CA ALA A 77 -0.89 7.98 0.45
C ALA A 77 -0.72 8.73 -0.87
N GLU A 78 0.13 9.75 -0.92
CA GLU A 78 0.47 10.47 -2.16
C GLU A 78 0.90 9.49 -3.27
N GLU A 79 1.79 8.53 -2.99
CA GLU A 79 2.30 7.58 -4.00
C GLU A 79 1.17 6.74 -4.63
N ALA A 80 0.29 6.17 -3.80
CA ALA A 80 -0.84 5.37 -4.26
C ALA A 80 -1.86 6.20 -5.07
N MET A 81 -2.12 7.43 -4.63
CA MET A 81 -3.05 8.33 -5.31
C MET A 81 -2.48 8.83 -6.63
N ILE A 82 -1.20 9.18 -6.71
CA ILE A 82 -0.53 9.57 -7.95
C ILE A 82 -0.53 8.41 -8.95
N ALA A 83 -0.23 7.18 -8.52
CA ALA A 83 -0.30 6.00 -9.40
C ALA A 83 -1.72 5.80 -9.96
N THR A 84 -2.74 5.98 -9.11
CA THR A 84 -4.15 5.89 -9.50
C THR A 84 -4.53 6.99 -10.49
N LYS A 85 -4.13 8.24 -10.21
CA LYS A 85 -4.36 9.41 -11.09
C LYS A 85 -3.74 9.22 -12.46
N SER A 86 -2.46 8.83 -12.51
CA SER A 86 -1.77 8.57 -13.77
C SER A 86 -2.47 7.49 -14.59
N SER A 87 -2.93 6.41 -13.94
CA SER A 87 -3.74 5.37 -14.59
C SER A 87 -5.09 5.91 -15.10
N LEU A 88 -5.77 6.77 -14.34
CA LEU A 88 -7.04 7.39 -14.74
C LEU A 88 -6.89 8.26 -15.99
N GLU A 89 -5.79 9.00 -16.06
CA GLU A 89 -5.47 9.91 -17.17
C GLU A 89 -4.82 9.19 -18.37
N GLY A 90 -4.65 7.86 -18.30
CA GLY A 90 -3.98 7.08 -19.34
C GLY A 90 -2.48 7.39 -19.47
N ARG A 91 -1.88 8.04 -18.48
CA ARG A 91 -0.43 8.31 -18.42
C ARG A 91 0.34 7.07 -17.98
N LEU A 92 1.62 7.04 -18.33
CA LEU A 92 2.50 5.98 -17.87
C LEU A 92 2.66 6.05 -16.35
N VAL A 93 2.41 4.93 -15.67
CA VAL A 93 2.69 4.78 -14.24
C VAL A 93 4.14 4.33 -14.08
N ASP A 94 4.95 5.02 -13.29
CA ASP A 94 6.40 4.79 -13.26
C ASP A 94 6.78 3.39 -12.74
N SER A 95 6.24 2.99 -11.59
CA SER A 95 6.48 1.67 -11.00
C SER A 95 5.79 0.56 -11.81
N ILE A 96 6.55 -0.49 -12.14
CA ILE A 96 6.02 -1.67 -12.84
C ILE A 96 4.99 -2.39 -11.95
N ALA A 97 5.22 -2.46 -10.64
CA ALA A 97 4.25 -3.06 -9.72
C ALA A 97 2.91 -2.31 -9.72
N TRP A 98 2.94 -0.98 -9.71
CA TRP A 98 1.73 -0.16 -9.80
C TRP A 98 1.03 -0.27 -11.15
N ARG A 99 1.75 -0.50 -12.26
CA ARG A 99 1.12 -0.82 -13.55
C ARG A 99 0.24 -2.06 -13.44
N TYR A 100 0.68 -3.11 -12.73
CA TYR A 100 -0.17 -4.28 -12.51
C TYR A 100 -1.38 -3.97 -11.61
N ALA A 101 -1.17 -3.23 -10.52
CA ALA A 101 -2.22 -2.91 -9.56
C ALA A 101 -3.33 -2.00 -10.13
N THR A 102 -2.97 -1.13 -11.08
CA THR A 102 -3.89 -0.15 -11.68
C THR A 102 -4.42 -0.58 -13.05
N GLN A 103 -4.33 -1.88 -13.39
CA GLN A 103 -4.92 -2.44 -14.60
C GLN A 103 -6.07 -3.41 -14.27
N LYS A 104 -7.10 -3.46 -15.13
CA LYS A 104 -8.27 -4.35 -14.96
C LYS A 104 -7.95 -5.79 -15.34
N LEU A 105 -6.99 -6.40 -14.67
CA LEU A 105 -6.47 -7.73 -15.00
C LEU A 105 -6.89 -8.83 -14.02
N CYS A 106 -7.63 -8.49 -12.97
CA CYS A 106 -7.60 -9.27 -11.73
C CYS A 106 -8.95 -9.28 -11.01
N GLN A 107 -9.23 -10.38 -10.30
CA GLN A 107 -10.32 -10.49 -9.34
C GLN A 107 -10.11 -9.49 -8.18
N PRO A 108 -11.16 -9.10 -7.43
CA PRO A 108 -11.02 -8.12 -6.34
C PRO A 108 -9.89 -8.44 -5.34
N TYR A 109 -9.78 -9.69 -4.88
CA TYR A 109 -8.70 -10.06 -3.96
C TYR A 109 -7.30 -9.93 -4.58
N GLN A 110 -7.16 -10.17 -5.89
CA GLN A 110 -5.90 -9.97 -6.60
C GLN A 110 -5.60 -8.48 -6.74
N GLY A 111 -6.60 -7.65 -7.06
CA GLY A 111 -6.44 -6.19 -7.11
C GLY A 111 -5.96 -5.62 -5.77
N ALA A 112 -6.56 -6.06 -4.66
CA ALA A 112 -6.11 -5.70 -3.32
C ALA A 112 -4.66 -6.15 -3.05
N LEU A 113 -4.32 -7.42 -3.34
CA LEU A 113 -2.96 -7.93 -3.12
C LEU A 113 -1.92 -7.23 -4.00
N LEU A 114 -2.25 -6.89 -5.24
CA LEU A 114 -1.37 -6.16 -6.15
C LEU A 114 -1.09 -4.76 -5.65
N GLY A 115 -2.12 -4.03 -5.21
CA GLY A 115 -1.96 -2.72 -4.61
C GLY A 115 -1.15 -2.78 -3.31
N ILE A 116 -1.46 -3.71 -2.40
CA ILE A 116 -0.68 -3.92 -1.15
C ILE A 116 0.79 -4.23 -1.49
N ASN A 117 1.04 -5.05 -2.51
CA ASN A 117 2.38 -5.39 -2.96
C ASN A 117 3.15 -4.17 -3.50
N ALA A 118 2.53 -3.37 -4.37
CA ALA A 118 3.16 -2.15 -4.88
C ALA A 118 3.42 -1.16 -3.74
N HIS A 119 2.42 -0.94 -2.91
CA HIS A 119 2.46 0.02 -1.82
C HIS A 119 3.49 -0.35 -0.75
N ILE A 120 3.52 -1.59 -0.27
CA ILE A 120 4.50 -2.00 0.76
C ILE A 120 5.89 -2.18 0.16
N ASN A 121 6.04 -2.88 -0.97
CA ASN A 121 7.37 -3.27 -1.45
C ASN A 121 8.07 -2.20 -2.29
N VAL A 122 7.36 -1.17 -2.75
CA VAL A 122 7.94 -0.06 -3.54
C VAL A 122 7.84 1.24 -2.77
N ASP A 123 6.61 1.72 -2.53
CA ASP A 123 6.39 3.08 -2.00
C ASP A 123 6.96 3.22 -0.59
N LEU A 124 6.78 2.22 0.28
CA LEU A 124 7.14 2.35 1.70
C LEU A 124 8.64 2.57 1.89
N GLY A 125 9.45 1.84 1.13
CA GLY A 125 10.90 2.00 1.20
C GLY A 125 11.36 3.34 0.65
N ARG A 126 10.77 3.78 -0.48
CA ARG A 126 11.05 5.10 -1.07
C ARG A 126 10.68 6.23 -0.10
N VAL A 127 9.45 6.22 0.41
CA VAL A 127 8.93 7.31 1.25
C VAL A 127 9.68 7.42 2.57
N VAL A 128 9.97 6.29 3.23
CA VAL A 128 10.78 6.32 4.47
C VAL A 128 12.19 6.79 4.17
N TYR A 129 12.85 6.26 3.13
CA TYR A 129 14.20 6.71 2.77
C TYR A 129 14.24 8.20 2.48
N ASP A 130 13.32 8.71 1.67
CA ASP A 130 13.26 10.13 1.33
C ASP A 130 13.05 11.00 2.56
N TYR A 131 12.24 10.55 3.53
CA TYR A 131 12.08 11.23 4.81
C TYR A 131 13.40 11.24 5.59
N LEU A 132 14.07 10.10 5.74
CA LEU A 132 15.34 10.01 6.45
C LEU A 132 16.41 10.89 5.78
N ALA A 133 16.51 10.85 4.44
CA ALA A 133 17.49 11.60 3.68
C ALA A 133 17.34 13.12 3.83
N ARG A 134 16.10 13.63 3.83
CA ARG A 134 15.83 15.07 4.02
C ARG A 134 16.18 15.56 5.42
N ASN A 135 16.09 14.70 6.43
CA ASN A 135 16.33 15.04 7.83
C ASN A 135 17.64 14.44 8.35
N ARG A 136 18.60 14.15 7.46
CA ARG A 136 19.79 13.35 7.80
C ARG A 136 20.60 13.95 8.94
N ASP A 137 20.76 15.27 8.94
CA ASP A 137 21.58 15.97 9.94
C ASP A 137 20.94 15.96 11.33
N GLU A 138 19.64 15.68 11.43
CA GLU A 138 18.88 15.65 12.67
C GLU A 138 18.63 14.23 13.19
N ILE A 139 19.03 13.19 12.45
CA ILE A 139 18.77 11.80 12.80
C ILE A 139 20.03 11.17 13.39
N ASP A 140 20.04 11.08 14.72
CA ASP A 140 20.99 10.24 15.44
C ASP A 140 20.54 8.76 15.49
N SER A 141 21.38 7.90 16.08
CA SER A 141 21.08 6.47 16.22
C SER A 141 19.86 6.20 17.11
N GLY A 142 19.60 7.07 18.10
CA GLY A 142 18.45 6.96 19.00
C GLY A 142 17.13 7.25 18.28
N ARG A 143 17.08 8.33 17.51
CA ARG A 143 15.92 8.71 16.68
C ARG A 143 15.66 7.66 15.60
N LEU A 144 16.72 7.14 14.96
CA LEU A 144 16.56 6.05 13.99
C LEU A 144 15.98 4.78 14.65
N HIS A 145 16.36 4.47 15.90
CA HIS A 145 15.80 3.35 16.64
C HIS A 145 14.31 3.54 16.93
N ARG A 146 13.89 4.74 17.33
CA ARG A 146 12.46 5.04 17.58
C ARG A 146 11.63 5.00 16.30
N TYR A 147 12.15 5.53 15.19
CA TYR A 147 11.51 5.36 13.87
C TYR A 147 11.39 3.88 13.49
N ARG A 148 12.41 3.07 13.74
CA ARG A 148 12.31 1.61 13.52
C ARG A 148 11.24 0.98 14.40
N HIS A 149 11.17 1.37 15.67
CA HIS A 149 10.15 0.89 16.60
C HIS A 149 8.75 1.16 16.03
N ASP A 150 8.45 2.41 15.72
CA ASP A 150 7.14 2.84 15.24
C ASP A 150 6.81 2.24 13.87
N TYR A 151 7.80 2.13 12.97
CA TYR A 151 7.67 1.41 11.70
C TYR A 151 7.19 -0.04 11.92
N MET A 152 7.78 -0.74 12.88
CA MET A 152 7.43 -2.12 13.18
C MET A 152 6.11 -2.21 13.96
N HIS A 153 5.81 -1.22 14.78
CA HIS A 153 4.60 -1.15 15.60
C HIS A 153 3.33 -1.04 14.77
N VAL A 154 3.39 -0.47 13.56
CA VAL A 154 2.29 -0.51 12.58
C VAL A 154 1.79 -1.94 12.31
N ASN A 155 2.60 -2.98 12.50
CA ASN A 155 2.12 -4.37 12.40
C ASN A 155 1.04 -4.72 13.43
N ALA A 156 1.04 -4.08 14.60
CA ALA A 156 -0.01 -4.23 15.61
C ALA A 156 -1.33 -3.61 15.11
N ILE A 157 -1.25 -2.50 14.36
CA ILE A 157 -2.39 -1.81 13.73
C ILE A 157 -2.96 -2.64 12.57
N LEU A 158 -2.10 -3.24 11.75
CA LEU A 158 -2.51 -4.04 10.59
C LEU A 158 -3.31 -5.28 11.00
N LYS A 159 -3.00 -5.89 12.15
CA LYS A 159 -3.63 -7.15 12.60
C LYS A 159 -5.16 -7.08 12.67
N PRO A 160 -5.79 -6.12 13.35
CA PRO A 160 -7.26 -5.98 13.33
C PRO A 160 -7.80 -5.60 11.95
N CYS A 161 -7.07 -4.78 11.18
CA CYS A 161 -7.51 -4.31 9.86
C CYS A 161 -7.70 -5.44 8.84
N VAL A 162 -6.89 -6.51 8.90
CA VAL A 162 -6.98 -7.61 7.91
C VAL A 162 -8.38 -8.23 7.88
N SER A 163 -9.03 -8.38 9.04
CA SER A 163 -10.38 -8.96 9.09
C SER A 163 -11.42 -8.06 8.43
N GLU A 164 -11.32 -6.75 8.65
CA GLU A 164 -12.18 -5.73 8.07
C GLU A 164 -11.97 -5.62 6.55
N CYS A 165 -10.72 -5.65 6.09
CA CYS A 165 -10.41 -5.65 4.66
C CYS A 165 -10.99 -6.88 3.94
N LEU A 166 -10.96 -8.06 4.58
CA LEU A 166 -11.56 -9.27 4.01
C LEU A 166 -13.08 -9.14 3.87
N GLU A 167 -13.76 -8.57 4.86
CA GLU A 167 -15.19 -8.30 4.81
C GLU A 167 -15.52 -7.26 3.73
N LEU A 168 -14.71 -6.21 3.63
CA LEU A 168 -14.84 -5.18 2.61
C LEU A 168 -14.78 -5.79 1.20
N LEU A 169 -13.85 -6.70 0.94
CA LEU A 169 -13.74 -7.39 -0.35
C LEU A 169 -14.98 -8.24 -0.66
N ILE A 170 -15.61 -8.84 0.34
CA ILE A 170 -16.81 -9.66 0.18
C ILE A 170 -18.02 -8.77 -0.15
N TRP A 171 -18.25 -7.75 0.67
CA TRP A 171 -19.50 -6.99 0.65
C TRP A 171 -19.51 -5.86 -0.37
N HIS A 172 -18.40 -5.13 -0.52
CA HIS A 172 -18.33 -3.99 -1.42
C HIS A 172 -17.89 -4.37 -2.84
N HIS A 173 -17.07 -5.41 -2.97
CA HIS A 173 -16.47 -5.80 -4.24
C HIS A 173 -16.90 -7.18 -4.75
N GLY A 174 -17.85 -7.83 -4.06
CA GLY A 174 -18.45 -9.09 -4.51
C GLY A 174 -17.46 -10.26 -4.60
N CYS A 175 -16.41 -10.28 -3.78
CA CYS A 175 -15.37 -11.30 -3.88
C CYS A 175 -15.86 -12.69 -3.44
N THR A 176 -16.20 -13.55 -4.40
CA THR A 176 -16.68 -14.92 -4.16
C THR A 176 -15.64 -15.81 -3.46
N VAL A 177 -14.35 -15.64 -3.77
CA VAL A 177 -13.27 -16.41 -3.14
C VAL A 177 -13.19 -16.12 -1.64
N ALA A 178 -13.16 -14.83 -1.27
CA ALA A 178 -13.16 -14.42 0.13
C ALA A 178 -14.44 -14.90 0.85
N LYS A 179 -15.60 -14.82 0.17
CA LYS A 179 -16.88 -15.31 0.68
C LYS A 179 -16.85 -16.81 0.98
N ASN A 180 -16.34 -17.63 0.06
CA ASN A 180 -16.23 -19.07 0.27
C ASN A 180 -15.29 -19.40 1.42
N TRP A 181 -14.17 -18.70 1.53
CA TRP A 181 -13.21 -18.91 2.62
C TRP A 181 -13.77 -18.52 3.99
N SER A 182 -14.61 -17.47 4.04
CA SER A 182 -15.28 -17.03 5.28
C SER A 182 -16.28 -18.05 5.84
N ARG A 183 -16.77 -18.98 5.01
CA ARG A 183 -17.71 -20.04 5.42
C ARG A 183 -17.02 -21.25 6.07
N ILE A 184 -15.69 -21.35 5.97
CA ILE A 184 -14.92 -22.43 6.57
C ILE A 184 -14.71 -22.10 8.06
N PRO A 185 -15.04 -23.00 9.01
CA PRO A 185 -14.74 -22.80 10.42
C PRO A 185 -13.25 -22.48 10.61
N MET A 186 -12.93 -21.41 11.36
CA MET A 186 -11.56 -20.90 11.54
C MET A 186 -10.83 -20.43 10.27
N GLY A 187 -11.44 -20.51 9.08
CA GLY A 187 -10.82 -20.15 7.80
C GLY A 187 -10.42 -18.68 7.72
N LYS A 188 -11.27 -17.77 8.22
CA LYS A 188 -10.97 -16.33 8.31
C LYS A 188 -9.75 -16.05 9.19
N ILE A 189 -9.64 -16.70 10.34
CA ILE A 189 -8.53 -16.53 11.27
C ILE A 189 -7.23 -17.06 10.64
N PHE A 190 -7.29 -18.22 10.00
CA PHE A 190 -6.16 -18.78 9.27
C PHE A 190 -5.68 -17.83 8.17
N LEU A 191 -6.59 -17.34 7.32
CA LEU A 191 -6.26 -16.42 6.24
C LEU A 191 -5.66 -15.11 6.77
N ALA A 192 -6.25 -14.56 7.83
CA ALA A 192 -5.72 -13.35 8.46
C ALA A 192 -4.29 -13.55 8.99
N ASN A 193 -3.99 -14.71 9.59
CA ASN A 193 -2.64 -15.06 10.05
C ASN A 193 -1.65 -15.22 8.88
N VAL A 194 -2.06 -15.84 7.78
CA VAL A 194 -1.22 -15.96 6.56
C VAL A 194 -0.90 -14.59 5.99
N VAL A 195 -1.91 -13.73 5.83
CA VAL A 195 -1.74 -12.35 5.34
C VAL A 195 -0.83 -11.57 6.29
N MET A 196 -1.05 -11.63 7.60
CA MET A 196 -0.20 -10.95 8.58
C MET A 196 1.25 -11.42 8.56
N ARG A 197 1.50 -12.73 8.38
CA ARG A 197 2.86 -13.26 8.25
C ARG A 197 3.55 -12.71 6.99
N MET A 198 2.83 -12.64 5.88
CA MET A 198 3.32 -12.05 4.63
C MET A 198 3.65 -10.56 4.81
N LEU A 199 2.73 -9.77 5.37
CA LEU A 199 2.91 -8.34 5.60
C LEU A 199 4.12 -8.04 6.49
N LYS A 200 4.28 -8.78 7.60
CA LYS A 200 5.45 -8.66 8.47
C LYS A 200 6.75 -8.97 7.74
N CYS A 201 6.78 -10.03 6.93
CA CYS A 201 7.94 -10.40 6.14
C CYS A 201 8.33 -9.30 5.14
N TRP A 202 7.34 -8.75 4.41
CA TRP A 202 7.56 -7.66 3.46
C TRP A 202 8.08 -6.39 4.15
N ARG A 203 7.43 -5.95 5.24
CA ARG A 203 7.88 -4.77 5.99
C ARG A 203 9.29 -4.95 6.57
N ASN A 204 9.61 -6.11 7.13
CA ASN A 204 10.95 -6.40 7.62
C ASN A 204 12.00 -6.33 6.50
N HIS A 205 11.68 -6.89 5.34
CA HIS A 205 12.57 -6.84 4.19
C HIS A 205 12.76 -5.40 3.67
N VAL A 206 11.67 -4.63 3.55
CA VAL A 206 11.72 -3.23 3.12
C VAL A 206 12.53 -2.38 4.09
N TRP A 207 12.43 -2.62 5.40
CA TRP A 207 13.30 -1.96 6.38
C TRP A 207 14.78 -2.20 6.09
N ASN A 208 15.17 -3.43 5.74
CA ASN A 208 16.55 -3.73 5.37
C ASN A 208 16.97 -2.99 4.09
N GLU A 209 16.10 -2.89 3.09
CA GLU A 209 16.38 -2.09 1.88
C GLU A 209 16.52 -0.60 2.19
N ILE A 210 15.72 -0.05 3.11
CA ILE A 210 15.85 1.33 3.60
C ILE A 210 17.23 1.53 4.24
N MET A 211 17.70 0.58 5.05
CA MET A 211 19.04 0.66 5.66
C MET A 211 20.15 0.57 4.60
N SER A 212 19.98 -0.26 3.57
CA SER A 212 20.90 -0.30 2.43
C SER A 212 20.94 1.05 1.68
N LEU A 213 19.78 1.68 1.45
CA LEU A 213 19.68 3.02 0.85
C LEU A 213 20.34 4.08 1.73
N TRP A 214 20.16 3.97 3.05
CA TRP A 214 20.73 4.88 4.04
C TRP A 214 22.27 4.82 4.08
N SER A 215 22.84 3.62 3.93
CA SER A 215 24.29 3.40 3.87
C SER A 215 24.92 3.61 2.50
N ALA A 216 24.11 3.69 1.43
CA ALA A 216 24.61 3.80 0.06
C ALA A 216 25.40 5.09 -0.16
N SER A 217 26.59 4.95 -0.77
CA SER A 217 27.57 6.03 -0.89
C SER A 217 27.29 6.96 -2.08
N GLY A 218 26.50 6.50 -3.07
CA GLY A 218 26.26 7.26 -4.30
C GLY A 218 24.84 7.12 -4.87
N GLU A 219 24.48 8.06 -5.75
CA GLU A 219 23.17 8.10 -6.40
C GLU A 219 22.90 6.88 -7.30
N CYS A 220 23.92 6.40 -8.01
CA CYS A 220 23.81 5.21 -8.86
C CYS A 220 23.42 3.96 -8.05
N GLU A 221 24.09 3.73 -6.92
CA GLU A 221 23.81 2.62 -6.01
C GLU A 221 22.40 2.68 -5.44
N ARG A 222 21.95 3.88 -5.05
CA ARG A 222 20.57 4.11 -4.56
C ARG A 222 19.54 3.82 -5.65
N LYS A 223 19.76 4.30 -6.87
CA LYS A 223 18.90 4.03 -8.01
C LYS A 223 18.82 2.54 -8.31
N ASP A 224 19.93 1.81 -8.20
CA ASP A 224 19.95 0.37 -8.38
C ASP A 224 19.15 -0.37 -7.30
N ILE A 225 19.23 0.05 -6.03
CA ILE A 225 18.41 -0.50 -4.95
C ILE A 225 16.92 -0.28 -5.25
N LEU A 226 16.50 0.95 -5.57
CA LEU A 226 15.11 1.27 -5.90
C LEU A 226 14.61 0.46 -7.10
N ASN A 227 15.41 0.32 -8.16
CA ASN A 227 15.09 -0.49 -9.32
C ASN A 227 14.98 -1.98 -8.99
N ARG A 228 15.77 -2.49 -8.03
CA ARG A 228 15.65 -3.88 -7.57
C ARG A 228 14.37 -4.10 -6.77
N MET A 229 13.99 -3.15 -5.91
CA MET A 229 12.72 -3.19 -5.16
C MET A 229 11.52 -3.27 -6.13
N ASP A 230 11.46 -2.39 -7.13
CA ASP A 230 10.36 -2.39 -8.10
C ASP A 230 10.35 -3.68 -8.95
N ARG A 231 11.50 -4.14 -9.46
CA ARG A 231 11.59 -5.40 -10.22
C ARG A 231 11.20 -6.63 -9.40
N ARG A 232 11.48 -6.64 -8.09
CA ARG A 232 11.05 -7.71 -7.19
C ARG A 232 9.54 -7.65 -6.99
N SER A 233 8.99 -6.47 -6.72
CA SER A 233 7.56 -6.27 -6.57
C SER A 233 6.80 -6.65 -7.86
N ALA A 234 7.35 -6.33 -9.03
CA ALA A 234 6.81 -6.75 -10.32
C ALA A 234 6.79 -8.28 -10.51
N ARG A 235 7.80 -9.01 -10.01
CA ARG A 235 7.81 -10.48 -10.04
C ARG A 235 6.69 -11.06 -9.17
N LEU A 236 6.47 -10.51 -7.98
CA LEU A 236 5.33 -10.90 -7.12
C LEU A 236 3.99 -10.58 -7.79
N ALA A 237 3.88 -9.43 -8.44
CA ALA A 237 2.68 -9.05 -9.18
C ALA A 237 2.37 -10.05 -10.31
N LYS A 238 3.37 -10.49 -11.07
CA LYS A 238 3.21 -11.54 -12.09
C LYS A 238 2.69 -12.85 -11.50
N LEU A 239 3.16 -13.25 -10.31
CA LEU A 239 2.69 -14.47 -9.63
C LEU A 239 1.24 -14.34 -9.12
N ILE A 240 0.86 -13.17 -8.61
CA ILE A 240 -0.53 -12.90 -8.20
C ILE A 240 -1.46 -12.99 -9.42
N CYS A 241 -1.00 -12.48 -10.57
CA CYS A 241 -1.72 -12.53 -11.84
C CYS A 241 -1.69 -13.90 -12.54
N SER A 242 -0.68 -14.75 -12.31
CA SER A 242 -0.52 -16.02 -13.03
C SER A 242 -1.58 -17.06 -12.67
N ASN A 243 -2.29 -16.87 -11.56
CA ASN A 243 -3.45 -17.69 -11.19
C ASN A 243 -4.73 -17.24 -11.94
N ARG A 244 -4.63 -17.08 -13.27
CA ARG A 244 -5.74 -16.70 -14.16
C ARG A 244 -6.68 -17.90 -14.36
N PRO A 245 -8.01 -17.73 -14.27
CA PRO A 245 -8.92 -18.69 -14.89
C PRO A 245 -8.66 -18.73 -16.41
N ALA A 246 -8.81 -19.91 -17.02
CA ALA A 246 -8.34 -20.26 -18.37
C ALA A 246 -8.81 -19.36 -19.54
N ASN A 247 -9.71 -18.39 -19.31
CA ASN A 247 -10.34 -17.56 -20.34
C ASN A 247 -9.83 -16.11 -20.42
N ALA A 248 -8.75 -15.73 -19.74
CA ALA A 248 -8.17 -14.39 -19.90
C ALA A 248 -7.17 -14.37 -21.08
N PRO A 249 -7.29 -13.44 -22.05
CA PRO A 249 -6.44 -13.43 -23.24
C PRO A 249 -4.95 -13.37 -22.86
N ARG A 250 -4.17 -14.30 -23.43
CA ARG A 250 -2.71 -14.28 -23.38
C ARG A 250 -2.25 -13.10 -24.23
N TRP A 251 -1.38 -12.27 -23.68
CA TRP A 251 -0.62 -11.32 -24.49
C TRP A 251 0.86 -11.54 -24.28
N SER A 252 1.55 -11.58 -25.42
CA SER A 252 2.99 -11.68 -25.57
C SER A 252 3.65 -10.46 -24.96
N SER A 253 4.59 -10.70 -24.05
CA SER A 253 5.57 -9.71 -23.66
C SER A 253 6.48 -9.39 -24.85
N SER A 254 6.20 -8.28 -25.53
CA SER A 254 7.07 -7.72 -26.56
C SER A 254 7.39 -6.27 -26.18
N THR A 255 8.69 -6.02 -25.97
CA THR A 255 9.44 -4.74 -25.87
C THR A 255 9.03 -3.75 -24.79
#